data_AF-A0A9P6LEE1-F1
#
_entry.id   AF-A0A9P6LEE1-F1
#
_cell.length_a   1.000
_cell.length_b   1.000
_cell.length_c   1.000
_cell.angle_alpha   90.00
_cell.angle_beta   90.00
_cell.angle_gamma   90.00
#
_symmetry.space_group_name_H-M   'P 1'
#
loop_
_entity.id
_entity.type
_entity.pdbx_description
1 polymer ?
#
loop_
_entity_poly.entity_id
_entity_poly.type
_entity_poly.pdbx_seq_one_letter_code
_entity_poly.pdbx_strand_id
1 'polypeptide(L)'
;MARVKKHSAARMSPSNPLDLLVEKTKGKKNTAKKTNGGKPKTTGGTATHCPLGIPGPVSTSVELSPAGAPALPQSSQDSVLPAVVLPKKVRTGRPSSVQPGDLWCSLCGNGHASSVTCSKCGRSNCPGCIPELAGMEKEELDSCTYECPTCCGRRNIFYGLWKGDAPVFPQGMTIADTAKGDHGVRYKSSSVIVLEFIMASVAGKGTPALALHVQLQGFFSQNPQDLKYRCVPFDVDPSNLEPHREKVARVVNLLNRENFDQAILIVHTHSDKERGDLMYCGDGNTTSQSTGISDFFEKVIGPDLREYFQSRKYSMMVLAACGSVVRIPAAREELREVANSFKFADTFAFSEADLDPYRITPFITEFVMNVLVTGRPSKDTVPTALSLSSTLHYTGVVHLQWTETGVEMERFERVHPTARPNGGRFPLQCKICHAYRPWVVPKATKKRYNIKQVFKCGTKKCSGFLVVRRLKGYRPLPDRLDKIFAALISLP
;
A
#
# COMPACT_ATOMS: atom_id res chain seq x y z
N MET A 1 -18.78 56.93 24.85
CA MET A 1 -18.28 55.66 25.44
C MET A 1 -17.82 54.76 24.28
N ALA A 2 -16.58 54.89 23.77
CA ALA A 2 -15.33 54.25 24.21
C ALA A 2 -15.40 52.69 24.10
N ARG A 3 -14.59 51.97 23.31
CA ARG A 3 -13.14 52.07 23.05
C ARG A 3 -12.75 51.40 21.71
N VAL A 4 -11.93 52.10 20.92
CA VAL A 4 -11.15 51.58 19.78
C VAL A 4 -9.69 51.39 20.25
N LYS A 5 -9.07 50.24 19.98
CA LYS A 5 -7.64 50.01 20.24
C LYS A 5 -6.82 50.24 18.97
N LYS A 6 -5.98 51.28 18.99
CA LYS A 6 -4.87 51.53 18.06
C LYS A 6 -3.63 50.78 18.56
N HIS A 7 -2.88 50.13 17.67
CA HIS A 7 -1.47 49.82 17.88
C HIS A 7 -0.62 50.51 16.81
N SER A 8 0.38 51.23 17.29
CA SER A 8 1.28 52.14 16.59
C SER A 8 2.51 51.45 16.03
N ALA A 9 2.95 51.92 14.87
CA ALA A 9 4.26 51.65 14.27
C ALA A 9 5.40 52.41 14.98
N ALA A 10 6.62 51.88 14.90
CA ALA A 10 7.85 52.61 15.18
C ALA A 10 8.98 52.18 14.22
N ARG A 11 9.86 53.14 13.95
CA ARG A 11 10.76 53.30 12.80
C ARG A 11 12.14 52.66 12.99
N MET A 12 12.86 52.65 11.87
CA MET A 12 14.20 52.12 11.60
C MET A 12 15.38 52.95 12.15
N SER A 13 16.53 52.24 12.29
CA SER A 13 17.92 52.61 11.90
C SER A 13 18.77 53.52 12.81
N PRO A 14 20.10 53.68 12.59
CA PRO A 14 21.21 52.69 12.50
C PRO A 14 22.51 53.12 13.24
N SER A 15 23.50 52.23 13.48
CA SER A 15 24.97 52.52 13.39
C SER A 15 25.90 51.38 13.91
N ASN A 16 26.93 51.09 13.08
CA ASN A 16 28.24 50.40 13.19
C ASN A 16 29.10 50.63 14.48
N PRO A 17 30.37 50.14 14.60
CA PRO A 17 31.00 48.82 14.31
C PRO A 17 32.08 48.38 15.38
N LEU A 18 32.78 47.27 15.10
CA LEU A 18 34.14 46.85 15.58
C LEU A 18 34.36 46.49 17.07
N ASP A 19 34.79 45.24 17.33
CA ASP A 19 36.11 45.03 17.94
C ASP A 19 36.66 43.60 17.76
N LEU A 20 37.96 43.58 17.45
CA LEU A 20 38.87 42.44 17.38
C LEU A 20 39.21 42.00 18.81
N LEU A 21 39.32 40.70 19.07
CA LEU A 21 40.30 40.21 20.04
C LEU A 21 40.82 38.82 19.67
N VAL A 22 42.15 38.79 19.69
CA VAL A 22 43.07 37.69 19.44
C VAL A 22 43.21 36.87 20.72
N GLU A 23 43.14 35.54 20.64
CA GLU A 23 43.79 34.69 21.64
C GLU A 23 44.64 33.59 21.01
N LYS A 24 45.89 33.60 21.44
CA LYS A 24 46.96 32.64 21.16
C LYS A 24 46.75 31.41 22.04
N THR A 25 46.99 30.21 21.50
CA THR A 25 47.60 29.13 22.29
C THR A 25 48.59 28.32 21.46
N LYS A 26 49.83 28.29 21.95
CA LYS A 26 50.95 27.43 21.53
C LYS A 26 50.79 26.04 22.16
N GLY A 27 51.32 24.99 21.52
CA GLY A 27 51.57 23.73 22.24
C GLY A 27 51.93 22.52 21.37
N LYS A 28 53.24 22.30 21.17
CA LYS A 28 53.91 21.16 20.50
C LYS A 28 53.56 19.78 21.10
N LYS A 29 53.59 18.72 20.28
CA LYS A 29 54.67 17.68 20.28
C LYS A 29 54.43 16.54 19.28
N ASN A 30 55.53 16.13 18.66
CA ASN A 30 55.72 15.01 17.74
C ASN A 30 55.65 13.64 18.44
N THR A 31 55.25 12.59 17.71
CA THR A 31 55.84 11.24 17.81
C THR A 31 55.63 10.45 16.52
N ALA A 32 56.55 9.52 16.31
CA ALA A 32 57.00 9.01 15.02
C ALA A 32 56.27 7.75 14.50
N LYS A 33 56.21 7.73 13.16
CA LYS A 33 56.44 6.62 12.22
C LYS A 33 56.79 5.24 12.80
N LYS A 34 55.99 4.22 12.44
CA LYS A 34 56.46 2.85 12.18
C LYS A 34 55.59 2.19 11.10
N THR A 35 56.26 1.73 10.05
CA THR A 35 55.74 1.03 8.88
C THR A 35 56.01 -0.47 8.99
N ASN A 36 55.05 -1.31 8.56
CA ASN A 36 55.22 -2.50 7.71
C ASN A 36 54.19 -3.58 8.03
N GLY A 37 53.67 -4.24 6.98
CA GLY A 37 53.12 -5.60 7.08
C GLY A 37 51.92 -5.91 6.19
N GLY A 38 52.17 -6.41 4.98
CA GLY A 38 51.49 -7.59 4.41
C GLY A 38 50.08 -7.46 3.80
N LYS A 39 49.98 -7.67 2.48
CA LYS A 39 48.81 -8.25 1.77
C LYS A 39 49.02 -9.78 1.63
N PRO A 40 47.97 -10.62 1.51
CA PRO A 40 47.42 -11.03 0.18
C PRO A 40 45.88 -11.10 0.16
N LYS A 41 45.17 -10.69 -0.92
CA LYS A 41 44.79 -11.41 -2.17
C LYS A 41 43.81 -12.59 -1.99
N THR A 42 42.56 -12.40 -2.43
CA THR A 42 41.61 -13.37 -3.04
C THR A 42 40.61 -12.53 -3.86
N THR A 43 40.50 -12.57 -5.20
CA THR A 43 40.08 -13.59 -6.21
C THR A 43 38.59 -13.96 -6.20
N GLY A 44 37.93 -13.74 -7.35
CA GLY A 44 36.62 -14.28 -7.76
C GLY A 44 35.53 -13.21 -7.82
N GLY A 45 34.80 -12.96 -8.90
CA GLY A 45 34.75 -13.57 -10.23
C GLY A 45 33.84 -12.72 -11.12
N THR A 46 34.18 -12.65 -12.39
CA THR A 46 33.43 -12.08 -13.51
C THR A 46 32.17 -12.89 -13.80
N ALA A 47 31.04 -12.22 -14.04
CA ALA A 47 29.87 -12.80 -14.71
C ALA A 47 29.72 -12.12 -16.08
N THR A 48 29.86 -12.95 -17.11
CA THR A 48 29.78 -12.66 -18.53
C THR A 48 28.32 -12.54 -18.98
N HIS A 49 28.11 -11.65 -19.94
CA HIS A 49 26.89 -11.48 -20.73
C HIS A 49 26.49 -12.78 -21.44
N CYS A 50 25.18 -13.04 -21.51
CA CYS A 50 24.58 -14.00 -22.44
C CYS A 50 23.41 -13.30 -23.15
N PRO A 51 23.35 -13.27 -24.50
CA PRO A 51 22.23 -12.70 -25.24
C PRO A 51 21.17 -13.78 -25.47
N LEU A 52 19.93 -13.53 -25.04
CA LEU A 52 18.78 -14.33 -25.47
C LEU A 52 17.89 -13.46 -26.36
N GLY A 53 17.87 -13.86 -27.63
CA GLY A 53 17.04 -13.28 -28.67
C GLY A 53 15.56 -13.49 -28.40
N ILE A 54 14.79 -12.51 -28.83
CA ILE A 54 13.33 -12.46 -28.76
C ILE A 54 12.79 -13.04 -30.07
N PRO A 55 11.96 -14.11 -30.05
CA PRO A 55 11.03 -14.35 -31.13
C PRO A 55 9.76 -13.52 -30.87
N GLY A 56 9.43 -12.64 -31.81
CA GLY A 56 8.21 -11.83 -31.76
C GLY A 56 6.94 -12.69 -31.93
N PRO A 57 5.79 -12.28 -31.37
CA PRO A 57 4.54 -12.98 -31.59
C PRO A 57 3.92 -12.60 -32.93
N VAL A 58 3.54 -13.64 -33.69
CA VAL A 58 2.67 -13.60 -34.86
C VAL A 58 1.26 -13.21 -34.40
N SER A 59 0.69 -12.17 -35.00
CA SER A 59 -0.67 -11.70 -34.75
C SER A 59 -1.61 -12.30 -35.80
N THR A 60 -2.54 -13.15 -35.37
CA THR A 60 -3.71 -13.57 -36.17
C THR A 60 -4.94 -12.91 -35.56
N SER A 61 -5.48 -11.91 -36.25
CA SER A 61 -6.76 -11.28 -35.98
C SER A 61 -7.88 -12.14 -36.57
N VAL A 62 -8.85 -12.53 -35.75
CA VAL A 62 -10.13 -13.10 -36.18
C VAL A 62 -11.18 -12.01 -35.99
N GLU A 63 -11.76 -11.54 -37.10
CA GLU A 63 -12.94 -10.68 -37.14
C GLU A 63 -14.18 -11.47 -36.72
N LEU A 64 -14.98 -10.90 -35.80
CA LEU A 64 -16.35 -11.32 -35.54
C LEU A 64 -17.26 -10.09 -35.62
N SER A 65 -18.12 -10.07 -36.63
CA SER A 65 -19.20 -9.10 -36.81
C SER A 65 -20.33 -9.33 -35.79
N PRO A 66 -21.07 -8.28 -35.37
CA PRO A 66 -22.13 -8.41 -34.38
C PRO A 66 -23.49 -8.72 -35.02
N ALA A 67 -24.20 -9.69 -34.45
CA ALA A 67 -25.62 -9.93 -34.70
C ALA A 67 -26.47 -9.10 -33.72
N GLY A 68 -27.52 -8.48 -34.25
CA GLY A 68 -28.35 -7.47 -33.59
C GLY A 68 -29.21 -7.98 -32.44
N ALA A 69 -29.53 -7.05 -31.53
CA ALA A 69 -30.48 -7.24 -30.45
C ALA A 69 -31.81 -6.49 -30.76
N PRO A 70 -32.97 -7.05 -30.37
CA PRO A 70 -34.27 -6.43 -30.58
C PRO A 70 -34.65 -5.45 -29.47
N ALA A 71 -35.51 -4.50 -29.82
CA ALA A 71 -36.00 -3.40 -29.00
C ALA A 71 -36.92 -3.86 -27.84
N LEU A 72 -36.87 -3.10 -26.73
CA LEU A 72 -37.79 -3.19 -25.60
C LEU A 72 -38.67 -1.93 -25.49
N PRO A 73 -39.91 -2.04 -24.99
CA PRO A 73 -40.89 -0.96 -25.00
C PRO A 73 -40.76 0.00 -23.80
N GLN A 74 -41.20 1.23 -24.03
CA GLN A 74 -41.28 2.32 -23.07
C GLN A 74 -42.45 2.13 -22.09
N SER A 75 -42.23 2.44 -20.81
CA SER A 75 -43.31 2.73 -19.87
C SER A 75 -42.97 3.96 -19.04
N SER A 76 -43.80 5.00 -19.21
CA SER A 76 -43.97 6.17 -18.37
C SER A 76 -44.60 5.81 -17.02
N GLN A 77 -44.19 6.47 -15.93
CA GLN A 77 -45.10 7.23 -15.04
C GLN A 77 -44.38 7.86 -13.84
N ASP A 78 -44.82 9.08 -13.54
CA ASP A 78 -44.45 9.95 -12.42
C ASP A 78 -44.93 9.41 -11.06
N SER A 79 -44.16 9.65 -9.99
CA SER A 79 -44.74 9.82 -8.64
C SER A 79 -43.77 10.46 -7.63
N VAL A 80 -44.06 11.73 -7.35
CA VAL A 80 -44.02 12.50 -6.08
C VAL A 80 -43.34 11.87 -4.85
N LEU A 81 -42.36 12.61 -4.30
CA LEU A 81 -41.67 12.38 -3.03
C LEU A 81 -42.54 12.74 -1.81
N PRO A 82 -42.59 11.92 -0.73
CA PRO A 82 -43.03 12.37 0.58
C PRO A 82 -41.85 12.66 1.52
N ALA A 83 -42.10 13.63 2.41
CA ALA A 83 -41.17 14.18 3.39
C ALA A 83 -40.63 13.16 4.40
N VAL A 84 -39.32 13.26 4.66
CA VAL A 84 -38.58 12.44 5.62
C VAL A 84 -38.89 12.90 7.05
N VAL A 85 -39.59 12.04 7.80
CA VAL A 85 -39.77 12.15 9.25
C VAL A 85 -38.63 11.40 9.94
N LEU A 86 -37.86 12.10 10.79
CA LEU A 86 -36.78 11.51 11.60
C LEU A 86 -37.35 10.60 12.70
N PRO A 87 -36.95 9.31 12.80
CA PRO A 87 -37.39 8.44 13.87
C PRO A 87 -36.52 8.62 15.14
N LYS A 88 -37.20 8.59 16.28
CA LYS A 88 -36.63 8.53 17.64
C LYS A 88 -35.76 7.29 17.81
N LYS A 89 -34.67 7.41 18.58
CA LYS A 89 -33.73 6.33 18.95
C LYS A 89 -34.46 5.11 19.52
N VAL A 90 -34.66 4.11 18.67
CA VAL A 90 -34.95 2.72 19.06
C VAL A 90 -33.61 2.03 19.28
N ARG A 91 -33.43 1.37 20.43
CA ARG A 91 -32.33 0.41 20.64
C ARG A 91 -32.56 -0.76 19.68
N THR A 92 -31.91 -0.72 18.53
CA THR A 92 -31.95 -1.82 17.56
C THR A 92 -31.22 -3.03 18.15
N GLY A 93 -31.96 -4.10 18.40
CA GLY A 93 -31.38 -5.44 18.54
C GLY A 93 -30.51 -5.72 17.31
N ARG A 94 -29.32 -6.25 17.56
CA ARG A 94 -28.32 -6.58 16.54
C ARG A 94 -28.96 -7.59 15.57
N PRO A 95 -29.17 -7.26 14.28
CA PRO A 95 -29.64 -8.26 13.33
C PRO A 95 -28.54 -9.31 13.20
N SER A 96 -28.79 -10.53 13.69
CA SER A 96 -27.89 -11.67 13.53
C SER A 96 -28.06 -12.28 12.14
N SER A 97 -27.77 -11.52 11.09
CA SER A 97 -27.42 -12.16 9.82
C SER A 97 -26.09 -12.86 10.08
N VAL A 98 -26.14 -14.19 10.32
CA VAL A 98 -24.95 -15.02 10.45
C VAL A 98 -24.12 -14.76 9.19
N GLN A 99 -23.01 -14.05 9.33
CA GLN A 99 -22.12 -13.87 8.19
C GLN A 99 -21.61 -15.25 7.80
N PRO A 100 -21.57 -15.60 6.50
CA PRO A 100 -20.95 -16.84 6.08
C PRO A 100 -19.56 -16.90 6.72
N GLY A 101 -19.30 -17.99 7.44
CA GLY A 101 -18.05 -18.18 8.15
C GLY A 101 -16.86 -18.13 7.20
N ASP A 102 -15.68 -17.85 7.75
CA ASP A 102 -14.45 -17.89 6.96
C ASP A 102 -14.24 -19.32 6.41
N LEU A 103 -13.82 -19.45 5.14
CA LEU A 103 -13.61 -20.78 4.51
C LEU A 103 -12.30 -21.45 4.91
N TRP A 104 -11.41 -20.69 5.54
CA TRP A 104 -10.03 -21.07 5.79
C TRP A 104 -9.78 -21.16 7.29
N CYS A 105 -9.08 -22.22 7.71
CA CYS A 105 -8.73 -22.41 9.12
C CYS A 105 -7.79 -21.31 9.61
N SER A 106 -8.17 -20.62 10.69
CA SER A 106 -7.37 -19.52 11.27
C SER A 106 -6.02 -19.94 11.84
N LEU A 107 -5.80 -21.25 12.06
CA LEU A 107 -4.59 -21.79 12.67
C LEU A 107 -3.57 -22.28 11.63
N CYS A 108 -4.01 -22.97 10.59
CA CYS A 108 -3.10 -23.51 9.56
C CYS A 108 -3.21 -22.82 8.20
N GLY A 109 -4.22 -21.99 7.97
CA GLY A 109 -4.45 -21.34 6.68
C GLY A 109 -4.88 -22.29 5.56
N ASN A 110 -5.30 -23.52 5.89
CA ASN A 110 -5.84 -24.47 4.92
C ASN A 110 -7.37 -24.43 4.91
N GLY A 111 -7.94 -24.58 3.72
CA GLY A 111 -9.38 -24.72 3.53
C GLY A 111 -9.79 -26.17 3.78
N HIS A 112 -10.74 -26.39 4.69
CA HIS A 112 -11.31 -27.71 4.96
C HIS A 112 -12.83 -27.61 4.93
N ALA A 113 -13.49 -28.56 4.28
CA ALA A 113 -14.95 -28.57 4.15
C ALA A 113 -15.69 -28.71 5.50
N SER A 114 -15.03 -29.30 6.51
CA SER A 114 -15.60 -29.57 7.85
C SER A 114 -15.14 -28.59 8.93
N SER A 115 -14.82 -27.34 8.57
CA SER A 115 -14.41 -26.35 9.57
C SER A 115 -15.60 -25.84 10.40
N VAL A 116 -15.40 -25.62 11.69
CA VAL A 116 -16.39 -24.98 12.59
C VAL A 116 -16.11 -23.48 12.69
N THR A 117 -17.16 -22.66 12.62
CA THR A 117 -17.06 -21.20 12.67
C THR A 117 -17.35 -20.65 14.07
N CYS A 118 -16.48 -19.77 14.54
CA CYS A 118 -16.59 -19.12 15.84
C CYS A 118 -17.79 -18.17 15.89
N SER A 119 -18.71 -18.41 16.82
CA SER A 119 -19.95 -17.65 17.00
C SER A 119 -19.70 -16.19 17.40
N LYS A 120 -18.50 -15.88 17.94
CA LYS A 120 -18.14 -14.51 18.37
C LYS A 120 -17.50 -13.65 17.27
N CYS A 121 -16.66 -14.24 16.42
CA CYS A 121 -15.81 -13.47 15.50
C CYS A 121 -15.77 -13.96 14.05
N GLY A 122 -16.42 -15.09 13.74
CA GLY A 122 -16.48 -15.65 12.39
C GLY A 122 -15.23 -16.43 11.93
N ARG A 123 -14.17 -16.50 12.75
CA ARG A 123 -12.99 -17.35 12.44
C ARG A 123 -13.40 -18.81 12.37
N SER A 124 -12.89 -19.53 11.39
CA SER A 124 -13.10 -20.97 11.28
C SER A 124 -11.87 -21.76 11.70
N ASN A 125 -12.08 -22.94 12.27
CA ASN A 125 -11.01 -23.86 12.64
C ASN A 125 -11.31 -25.26 12.11
N CYS A 126 -10.31 -25.91 11.51
CA CYS A 126 -10.47 -27.23 10.94
C CYS A 126 -10.21 -28.34 11.96
N PRO A 127 -10.76 -29.54 11.75
CA PRO A 127 -10.49 -30.70 12.59
C PRO A 127 -9.02 -31.12 12.63
N GLY A 128 -8.24 -30.83 11.58
CA GLY A 128 -6.80 -31.09 11.61
C GLY A 128 -6.04 -30.26 12.65
N CYS A 129 -6.54 -29.07 13.00
CA CYS A 129 -5.95 -28.23 14.04
C CYS A 129 -6.59 -28.42 15.42
N ILE A 130 -7.83 -28.94 15.47
CA ILE A 130 -8.58 -29.21 16.69
C ILE A 130 -9.19 -30.61 16.54
N PRO A 131 -8.43 -31.67 16.90
CA PRO A 131 -8.79 -33.06 16.60
C PRO A 131 -10.15 -33.50 17.14
N GLU A 132 -10.59 -32.92 18.25
CA GLU A 132 -11.88 -33.25 18.87
C GLU A 132 -13.07 -32.88 17.96
N LEU A 133 -12.89 -31.98 16.99
CA LEU A 133 -13.92 -31.68 15.98
C LEU A 133 -14.10 -32.79 14.95
N ALA A 134 -13.10 -33.65 14.75
CA ALA A 134 -13.13 -34.68 13.71
C ALA A 134 -14.11 -35.81 14.03
N GLY A 135 -14.41 -36.02 15.31
CA GLY A 135 -15.31 -37.07 15.79
C GLY A 135 -16.74 -36.61 16.04
N MET A 136 -17.09 -35.37 15.71
CA MET A 136 -18.44 -34.83 15.94
C MET A 136 -19.23 -34.80 14.63
N GLU A 137 -20.49 -35.22 14.70
CA GLU A 137 -21.41 -35.09 13.58
C GLU A 137 -21.84 -33.63 13.38
N LYS A 138 -22.25 -33.28 12.16
CA LYS A 138 -22.61 -31.90 11.82
C LYS A 138 -23.76 -31.39 12.70
N GLU A 139 -24.77 -32.20 12.94
CA GLU A 139 -25.93 -31.86 13.77
C GLU A 139 -25.53 -31.59 15.23
N GLU A 140 -24.51 -32.28 15.74
CA GLU A 140 -23.98 -32.04 17.08
C GLU A 140 -23.24 -30.71 17.15
N LEU A 141 -22.39 -30.43 16.15
CA LEU A 141 -21.67 -29.16 16.03
C LEU A 141 -22.63 -27.98 15.90
N ASP A 142 -23.68 -28.11 15.07
CA ASP A 142 -24.70 -27.08 14.85
C ASP A 142 -25.53 -26.81 16.13
N SER A 143 -25.61 -27.78 17.06
CA SER A 143 -26.24 -27.62 18.37
C SER A 143 -25.35 -26.94 19.42
N CYS A 144 -24.06 -26.74 19.12
CA CYS A 144 -23.09 -26.14 20.02
C CYS A 144 -22.78 -24.68 19.67
N THR A 145 -22.32 -23.91 20.66
CA THR A 145 -21.66 -22.62 20.43
C THR A 145 -20.16 -22.83 20.41
N TYR A 146 -19.50 -22.43 19.33
CA TYR A 146 -18.05 -22.52 19.21
C TYR A 146 -17.38 -21.16 19.44
N GLU A 147 -16.35 -21.16 20.29
CA GLU A 147 -15.45 -20.03 20.50
C GLU A 147 -14.03 -20.42 20.05
N CYS A 148 -13.47 -19.75 19.06
CA CYS A 148 -12.10 -20.01 18.59
C CYS A 148 -11.04 -19.68 19.68
N PRO A 149 -9.82 -20.23 19.58
CA PRO A 149 -8.74 -19.95 20.52
C PRO A 149 -8.46 -18.47 20.75
N THR A 150 -8.58 -17.65 19.70
CA THR A 150 -8.37 -16.19 19.81
C THR A 150 -9.43 -15.51 20.69
N CYS A 151 -10.69 -15.97 20.65
CA CYS A 151 -11.78 -15.41 21.46
C CYS A 151 -11.81 -15.94 22.89
N CYS A 152 -11.35 -17.17 23.12
CA CYS A 152 -11.20 -17.71 24.48
C CYS A 152 -10.12 -16.94 25.28
N GLY A 153 -9.17 -16.29 24.60
CA GLY A 153 -8.16 -15.44 25.21
C GLY A 153 -7.12 -16.22 26.02
N ARG A 154 -6.47 -15.57 26.99
CA ARG A 154 -5.42 -16.17 27.84
C ARG A 154 -5.98 -17.04 28.98
N ARG A 155 -7.06 -17.79 28.74
CA ARG A 155 -7.52 -18.78 29.71
C ARG A 155 -6.55 -19.97 29.70
N ASN A 156 -6.32 -20.58 30.86
CA ASN A 156 -5.40 -21.71 30.98
C ASN A 156 -5.89 -22.96 30.22
N ILE A 157 -7.20 -23.05 29.95
CA ILE A 157 -7.81 -24.19 29.26
C ILE A 157 -8.69 -23.66 28.12
N PHE A 158 -8.46 -24.19 26.92
CA PHE A 158 -9.25 -23.90 25.74
C PHE A 158 -10.42 -24.89 25.65
N TYR A 159 -11.63 -24.49 26.05
CA TYR A 159 -12.80 -25.39 25.98
C TYR A 159 -13.45 -25.47 24.61
N GLY A 160 -13.34 -24.40 23.79
CA GLY A 160 -13.81 -24.32 22.41
C GLY A 160 -15.33 -24.43 22.21
N LEU A 161 -15.94 -25.55 22.57
CA LEU A 161 -17.35 -25.89 22.33
C LEU A 161 -18.19 -25.87 23.61
N TRP A 162 -19.39 -25.29 23.51
CA TRP A 162 -20.33 -25.11 24.61
C TRP A 162 -21.73 -25.58 24.22
N LYS A 163 -22.43 -26.24 25.15
CA LYS A 163 -23.85 -26.58 25.04
C LYS A 163 -24.60 -25.90 26.19
N GLY A 164 -25.23 -24.76 25.89
CA GLY A 164 -25.64 -23.82 26.93
C GLY A 164 -24.41 -23.26 27.65
N ASP A 165 -24.39 -23.35 28.99
CA ASP A 165 -23.28 -22.85 29.82
C ASP A 165 -22.22 -23.94 30.15
N ALA A 166 -22.43 -25.18 29.70
CA ALA A 166 -21.52 -26.29 29.97
C ALA A 166 -20.54 -26.53 28.80
N PRO A 167 -19.24 -26.72 29.07
CA PRO A 167 -18.29 -27.10 28.03
C PRO A 167 -18.56 -28.54 27.59
N VAL A 168 -18.54 -28.78 26.27
CA VAL A 168 -18.72 -30.14 25.70
C VAL A 168 -17.54 -31.04 26.08
N PHE A 169 -16.35 -30.45 26.21
CA PHE A 169 -15.12 -31.12 26.64
C PHE A 169 -14.62 -30.49 27.96
N PRO A 170 -15.05 -30.97 29.14
CA PRO A 170 -14.66 -30.40 30.44
C PRO A 170 -13.16 -30.43 30.72
N GLN A 171 -12.41 -31.31 30.06
CA GLN A 171 -10.95 -31.38 30.11
C GLN A 171 -10.23 -30.34 29.24
N GLY A 172 -10.98 -29.59 28.42
CA GLY A 172 -10.44 -28.76 27.35
C GLY A 172 -10.27 -29.51 26.04
N MET A 173 -10.11 -28.74 24.97
CA MET A 173 -9.78 -29.20 23.62
C MET A 173 -8.31 -28.94 23.33
N THR A 174 -7.74 -29.78 22.47
CA THR A 174 -6.35 -29.72 22.07
C THR A 174 -6.19 -28.85 20.82
N ILE A 175 -5.12 -28.06 20.77
CA ILE A 175 -4.67 -27.41 19.54
C ILE A 175 -3.48 -28.20 19.04
N ALA A 176 -3.61 -28.83 17.87
CA ALA A 176 -2.54 -29.64 17.30
C ALA A 176 -1.35 -28.77 16.85
N ASP A 177 -0.15 -29.37 16.87
CA ASP A 177 1.13 -28.72 16.48
C ASP A 177 1.19 -28.30 14.99
N THR A 178 0.16 -28.59 14.20
CA THR A 178 0.05 -28.17 12.79
C THR A 178 -0.39 -26.71 12.61
N ALA A 179 -0.59 -25.95 13.69
CA ALA A 179 -0.87 -24.51 13.61
C ALA A 179 0.37 -23.75 13.11
N LYS A 180 0.28 -23.15 11.91
CA LYS A 180 1.40 -22.49 11.22
C LYS A 180 1.26 -20.98 11.11
N GLY A 181 0.09 -20.43 11.46
CA GLY A 181 -0.20 -19.00 11.35
C GLY A 181 0.12 -18.21 12.62
N ASP A 182 0.35 -16.91 12.46
CA ASP A 182 0.41 -15.99 13.58
C ASP A 182 -0.89 -16.02 14.39
N HIS A 183 -0.77 -15.94 15.72
CA HIS A 183 -1.93 -15.91 16.60
C HIS A 183 -2.87 -14.77 16.26
N GLY A 184 -4.16 -15.09 16.11
CA GLY A 184 -5.20 -14.11 15.87
C GLY A 184 -5.41 -13.72 14.40
N VAL A 185 -4.68 -14.32 13.46
CA VAL A 185 -4.98 -14.22 12.03
C VAL A 185 -6.43 -14.66 11.75
N ARG A 186 -7.09 -13.99 10.82
CA ARG A 186 -8.42 -14.33 10.33
C ARG A 186 -8.39 -14.37 8.81
N TYR A 187 -8.58 -15.54 8.19
CA TYR A 187 -8.58 -15.67 6.74
C TYR A 187 -9.96 -15.36 6.15
N LYS A 188 -10.21 -14.08 5.86
CA LYS A 188 -11.49 -13.63 5.31
C LYS A 188 -11.67 -14.15 3.89
N SER A 189 -12.89 -14.57 3.57
CA SER A 189 -13.33 -15.01 2.25
C SER A 189 -14.31 -14.04 1.58
N SER A 190 -14.28 -12.76 1.97
CA SER A 190 -15.09 -11.72 1.32
C SER A 190 -14.72 -11.60 -0.15
N SER A 191 -15.71 -11.39 -1.01
CA SER A 191 -15.50 -11.25 -2.45
C SER A 191 -14.70 -9.98 -2.79
N VAL A 192 -13.75 -10.11 -3.73
CA VAL A 192 -12.78 -9.08 -4.13
C VAL A 192 -12.84 -8.84 -5.64
N ILE A 193 -12.92 -7.57 -6.03
CA ILE A 193 -12.63 -7.13 -7.40
C ILE A 193 -11.29 -6.37 -7.43
N VAL A 194 -10.40 -6.78 -8.33
CA VAL A 194 -9.22 -6.01 -8.73
C VAL A 194 -9.54 -5.28 -10.03
N LEU A 195 -9.75 -3.98 -9.95
CA LEU A 195 -10.04 -3.10 -11.07
C LEU A 195 -8.78 -2.32 -11.45
N GLU A 196 -8.30 -2.50 -12.67
CA GLU A 196 -7.12 -1.83 -13.18
C GLU A 196 -7.52 -0.85 -14.28
N PHE A 197 -7.19 0.42 -14.11
CA PHE A 197 -7.23 1.42 -15.17
C PHE A 197 -5.81 1.64 -15.68
N ILE A 198 -5.58 1.37 -16.97
CA ILE A 198 -4.24 1.47 -17.55
C ILE A 198 -4.24 2.36 -18.79
N MET A 199 -3.39 3.38 -18.80
CA MET A 199 -3.20 4.20 -19.99
C MET A 199 -2.64 3.34 -21.13
N ALA A 200 -3.19 3.48 -22.33
CA ALA A 200 -2.87 2.61 -23.47
C ALA A 200 -1.37 2.55 -23.82
N SER A 201 -0.63 3.63 -23.56
CA SER A 201 0.83 3.70 -23.76
C SER A 201 1.66 3.00 -22.68
N VAL A 202 1.05 2.54 -21.58
CA VAL A 202 1.72 1.78 -20.52
C VAL A 202 1.63 0.28 -20.82
N ALA A 203 2.75 -0.42 -20.70
CA ALA A 203 2.78 -1.87 -20.91
C ALA A 203 1.90 -2.61 -19.89
N GLY A 204 0.90 -3.35 -20.38
CA GLY A 204 -0.04 -4.11 -19.53
C GLY A 204 0.48 -5.46 -19.01
N LYS A 205 1.72 -5.87 -19.33
CA LYS A 205 2.29 -7.13 -18.83
C LYS A 205 3.03 -6.91 -17.52
N GLY A 206 2.83 -7.81 -16.56
CA GLY A 206 3.52 -7.78 -15.27
C GLY A 206 3.08 -6.64 -14.35
N THR A 207 1.85 -6.13 -14.54
CA THR A 207 1.31 -5.09 -13.68
C THR A 207 1.07 -5.62 -12.26
N PRO A 208 1.15 -4.77 -11.22
CA PRO A 208 0.79 -5.13 -9.86
C PRO A 208 -0.62 -5.71 -9.74
N ALA A 209 -1.58 -5.22 -10.54
CA ALA A 209 -2.96 -5.70 -10.52
C ALA A 209 -3.07 -7.16 -10.95
N LEU A 210 -2.46 -7.52 -12.08
CA LEU A 210 -2.47 -8.88 -12.58
C LEU A 210 -1.74 -9.83 -11.63
N ALA A 211 -0.55 -9.44 -11.15
CA ALA A 211 0.22 -10.24 -10.21
C ALA A 211 -0.53 -10.46 -8.89
N LEU A 212 -1.18 -9.42 -8.37
CA LEU A 212 -2.02 -9.52 -7.18
C LEU A 212 -3.20 -10.48 -7.39
N HIS A 213 -3.91 -10.37 -8.51
CA HIS A 213 -5.01 -11.27 -8.83
C HIS A 213 -4.54 -12.73 -8.87
N VAL A 214 -3.43 -13.02 -9.55
CA VAL A 214 -2.85 -14.38 -9.60
C VAL A 214 -2.50 -14.88 -8.21
N GLN A 215 -1.93 -14.04 -7.34
CA GLN A 215 -1.64 -14.42 -5.96
C GLN A 215 -2.91 -14.74 -5.16
N LEU A 216 -3.97 -13.94 -5.34
CA LEU A 216 -5.24 -14.14 -4.63
C LEU A 216 -5.97 -15.42 -5.07
N GLN A 217 -5.79 -15.90 -6.31
CA GLN A 217 -6.47 -17.10 -6.81
C GLN A 217 -6.32 -18.33 -5.90
N GLY A 218 -5.19 -18.49 -5.21
CA GLY A 218 -5.01 -19.58 -4.25
C GLY A 218 -6.05 -19.55 -3.11
N PHE A 219 -6.36 -18.35 -2.60
CA PHE A 219 -7.30 -18.12 -1.50
C PHE A 219 -8.77 -18.15 -1.93
N PHE A 220 -9.03 -17.99 -3.23
CA PHE A 220 -10.36 -18.05 -3.83
C PHE A 220 -10.58 -19.33 -4.64
N SER A 221 -9.71 -20.34 -4.48
CA SER A 221 -9.80 -21.61 -5.22
C SER A 221 -11.11 -22.37 -4.99
N GLN A 222 -11.70 -22.26 -3.79
CA GLN A 222 -12.99 -22.87 -3.48
C GLN A 222 -14.19 -22.07 -4.03
N ASN A 223 -14.02 -20.77 -4.25
CA ASN A 223 -15.06 -19.87 -4.78
C ASN A 223 -14.46 -18.90 -5.83
N PRO A 224 -14.09 -19.37 -7.03
CA PRO A 224 -13.42 -18.54 -8.03
C PRO A 224 -14.28 -17.37 -8.54
N GLN A 225 -15.59 -17.42 -8.35
CA GLN A 225 -16.52 -16.33 -8.66
C GLN A 225 -16.35 -15.12 -7.73
N ASP A 226 -15.86 -15.32 -6.51
CA ASP A 226 -15.69 -14.28 -5.50
C ASP A 226 -14.41 -13.46 -5.72
N LEU A 227 -13.56 -13.84 -6.68
CA LEU A 227 -12.42 -13.05 -7.11
C LEU A 227 -12.55 -12.73 -8.59
N LYS A 228 -12.53 -11.44 -8.94
CA LYS A 228 -12.46 -11.01 -10.34
C LYS A 228 -11.31 -10.03 -10.55
N TYR A 229 -10.80 -10.03 -11.77
CA TYR A 229 -9.90 -9.01 -12.29
C TYR A 229 -10.51 -8.42 -13.55
N ARG A 230 -10.46 -7.08 -13.65
CA ARG A 230 -10.95 -6.33 -14.81
C ARG A 230 -9.91 -5.27 -15.16
N CYS A 231 -9.43 -5.32 -16.40
CA CYS A 231 -8.55 -4.31 -16.96
C CYS A 231 -9.37 -3.36 -17.86
N VAL A 232 -9.25 -2.07 -17.61
CA VAL A 232 -9.92 -1.00 -18.33
C VAL A 232 -8.83 -0.12 -18.95
N PRO A 233 -8.37 -0.44 -20.17
CA PRO A 233 -7.43 0.42 -20.86
C PRO A 233 -8.09 1.76 -21.18
N PHE A 234 -7.37 2.87 -21.09
CA PHE A 234 -7.90 4.18 -21.45
C PHE A 234 -6.90 4.97 -22.30
N ASP A 235 -7.45 5.75 -23.21
CA ASP A 235 -6.80 6.79 -23.99
C ASP A 235 -7.91 7.77 -24.35
N VAL A 236 -8.11 8.76 -23.49
CA VAL A 236 -9.34 9.55 -23.46
C VAL A 236 -9.19 10.75 -24.37
N ASP A 237 -10.01 10.81 -25.42
CA ASP A 237 -10.07 12.00 -26.29
C ASP A 237 -10.59 13.20 -25.49
N PRO A 238 -9.78 14.24 -25.28
CA PRO A 238 -10.19 15.45 -24.56
C PRO A 238 -11.38 16.16 -25.21
N SER A 239 -11.59 15.96 -26.51
CA SER A 239 -12.67 16.59 -27.29
C SER A 239 -13.98 15.83 -27.17
N ASN A 240 -13.94 14.54 -26.81
CA ASN A 240 -15.11 13.68 -26.74
C ASN A 240 -14.94 12.59 -25.66
N LEU A 241 -15.47 12.87 -24.47
CA LEU A 241 -15.40 11.95 -23.33
C LEU A 241 -16.46 10.84 -23.36
N GLU A 242 -17.50 10.95 -24.20
CA GLU A 242 -18.68 10.06 -24.16
C GLU A 242 -18.34 8.58 -24.40
N PRO A 243 -17.51 8.21 -25.40
CA PRO A 243 -17.16 6.80 -25.60
C PRO A 243 -16.48 6.17 -24.37
N HIS A 244 -15.66 6.93 -23.66
CA HIS A 244 -15.01 6.48 -22.43
C HIS A 244 -16.00 6.41 -21.27
N ARG A 245 -16.89 7.40 -21.12
CA ARG A 245 -17.96 7.39 -20.11
C ARG A 245 -18.89 6.20 -20.26
N GLU A 246 -19.33 5.89 -21.47
CA GLU A 246 -20.15 4.69 -21.73
C GLU A 246 -19.41 3.40 -21.36
N LYS A 247 -18.09 3.34 -21.64
CA LYS A 247 -17.26 2.20 -21.25
C LYS A 247 -17.18 2.05 -19.73
N VAL A 248 -16.97 3.14 -18.99
CA VAL A 248 -16.99 3.15 -17.53
C VAL A 248 -18.36 2.76 -16.99
N ALA A 249 -19.46 3.30 -17.55
CA ALA A 249 -20.82 2.96 -17.14
C ALA A 249 -21.12 1.46 -17.31
N ARG A 250 -20.66 0.84 -18.41
CA ARG A 250 -20.76 -0.63 -18.60
C ARG A 250 -20.00 -1.40 -17.52
N VAL A 251 -18.82 -0.93 -17.12
CA VAL A 251 -18.05 -1.53 -16.02
C VAL A 251 -18.82 -1.38 -14.70
N VAL A 252 -19.35 -0.20 -14.38
CA VAL A 252 -20.13 0.03 -13.16
C VAL A 252 -21.37 -0.86 -13.09
N ASN A 253 -22.15 -0.96 -14.17
CA ASN A 253 -23.33 -1.82 -14.22
C ASN A 253 -22.98 -3.29 -13.95
N LEU A 254 -21.86 -3.75 -14.49
CA LEU A 254 -21.35 -5.10 -14.22
C LEU A 254 -20.96 -5.28 -12.74
N LEU A 255 -20.21 -4.32 -12.19
CA LEU A 255 -19.76 -4.36 -10.80
C LEU A 255 -20.94 -4.32 -9.81
N ASN A 256 -21.96 -3.50 -10.08
CA ASN A 256 -23.17 -3.44 -9.27
C ASN A 256 -23.95 -4.76 -9.29
N ARG A 257 -23.98 -5.46 -10.42
CA ARG A 257 -24.60 -6.79 -10.54
C ARG A 257 -23.82 -7.86 -9.78
N GLU A 258 -22.49 -7.81 -9.81
CA GLU A 258 -21.62 -8.80 -9.15
C GLU A 258 -21.49 -8.52 -7.63
N ASN A 259 -21.68 -7.27 -7.20
CA ASN A 259 -21.77 -6.82 -5.80
C ASN A 259 -20.63 -7.31 -4.88
N PHE A 260 -19.38 -7.04 -5.26
CA PHE A 260 -18.21 -7.43 -4.44
C PHE A 260 -18.18 -6.70 -3.10
N ASP A 261 -17.76 -7.39 -2.04
CA ASP A 261 -17.58 -6.77 -0.72
C ASP A 261 -16.39 -5.82 -0.66
N GLN A 262 -15.32 -6.15 -1.38
CA GLN A 262 -14.05 -5.46 -1.37
C GLN A 262 -13.63 -5.07 -2.79
N ALA A 263 -13.07 -3.89 -2.96
CA ALA A 263 -12.65 -3.40 -4.26
C ALA A 263 -11.26 -2.74 -4.22
N ILE A 264 -10.39 -3.10 -5.14
CA ILE A 264 -9.05 -2.54 -5.28
C ILE A 264 -8.99 -1.83 -6.64
N LEU A 265 -8.72 -0.54 -6.64
CA LEU A 265 -8.46 0.26 -7.83
C LEU A 265 -6.95 0.43 -8.01
N ILE A 266 -6.42 0.06 -9.17
CA ILE A 266 -5.03 0.32 -9.53
C ILE A 266 -5.01 1.17 -10.80
N VAL A 267 -4.43 2.37 -10.72
CA VAL A 267 -4.37 3.32 -11.83
C VAL A 267 -2.92 3.41 -12.32
N HIS A 268 -2.70 3.02 -13.57
CA HIS A 268 -1.43 3.11 -14.27
C HIS A 268 -1.47 4.30 -15.25
N THR A 269 -0.70 5.33 -14.94
CA THR A 269 -0.55 6.50 -15.81
C THR A 269 0.81 7.17 -15.61
N HIS A 270 1.16 8.10 -16.49
CA HIS A 270 2.26 9.02 -16.27
C HIS A 270 1.77 10.27 -15.54
N SER A 271 2.72 11.03 -14.99
CA SER A 271 2.43 12.34 -14.44
C SER A 271 3.40 13.38 -14.96
N ASP A 272 2.90 14.60 -15.11
CA ASP A 272 3.68 15.78 -15.44
C ASP A 272 4.75 16.02 -14.36
N LYS A 273 6.02 16.18 -14.76
CA LYS A 273 7.16 16.25 -13.83
C LYS A 273 7.15 17.51 -12.98
N GLU A 274 6.54 18.58 -13.46
CA GLU A 274 6.58 19.92 -12.87
C GLU A 274 5.31 20.28 -12.10
N ARG A 275 4.16 19.81 -12.58
CA ARG A 275 2.84 20.07 -12.00
C ARG A 275 2.30 18.92 -11.16
N GLY A 276 2.64 17.68 -11.53
CA GLY A 276 2.11 16.48 -10.87
C GLY A 276 0.75 16.03 -11.43
N ASP A 277 0.24 16.74 -12.43
CA ASP A 277 -0.94 16.40 -13.22
C ASP A 277 -0.84 14.98 -13.80
N LEU A 278 -1.97 14.28 -13.89
CA LEU A 278 -2.04 12.92 -14.43
C LEU A 278 -2.34 12.96 -15.93
N MET A 279 -1.62 12.13 -16.69
CA MET A 279 -1.87 11.98 -18.12
C MET A 279 -3.10 11.11 -18.35
N TYR A 280 -3.95 11.50 -19.31
CA TYR A 280 -5.15 10.74 -19.67
C TYR A 280 -5.27 10.44 -21.16
N CYS A 281 -4.40 11.05 -21.97
CA CYS A 281 -4.29 10.85 -23.41
C CYS A 281 -2.81 10.82 -23.79
N GLY A 282 -2.41 9.88 -24.65
CA GLY A 282 -1.07 9.90 -25.24
C GLY A 282 -0.61 8.55 -25.79
N ASP A 283 -0.23 8.55 -27.06
CA ASP A 283 0.30 7.42 -27.83
C ASP A 283 1.85 7.38 -27.86
N GLY A 284 2.51 8.25 -27.08
CA GLY A 284 3.97 8.39 -27.06
C GLY A 284 4.54 9.22 -28.21
N ASN A 285 3.72 9.65 -29.19
CA ASN A 285 4.13 10.44 -30.36
C ASN A 285 3.39 11.79 -30.50
N THR A 286 2.20 11.93 -29.93
CA THR A 286 1.39 13.16 -29.91
C THR A 286 1.54 13.95 -28.59
N THR A 287 1.07 15.19 -28.56
CA THR A 287 1.04 16.04 -27.35
C THR A 287 0.25 15.35 -26.25
N SER A 288 0.95 14.65 -25.35
CA SER A 288 0.34 14.03 -24.18
C SER A 288 -0.43 15.09 -23.38
N GLN A 289 -1.67 14.79 -23.06
CA GLN A 289 -2.50 15.68 -22.27
C GLN A 289 -2.53 15.22 -20.83
N SER A 290 -2.34 16.17 -19.92
CA SER A 290 -2.43 15.98 -18.48
C SER A 290 -3.40 16.96 -17.88
N THR A 291 -4.01 16.59 -16.76
CA THR A 291 -4.88 17.46 -15.98
C THR A 291 -4.66 17.24 -14.48
N GLY A 292 -5.17 18.14 -13.65
CA GLY A 292 -5.15 17.98 -12.19
C GLY A 292 -5.73 16.63 -11.77
N ILE A 293 -5.30 16.13 -10.61
CA ILE A 293 -5.66 14.78 -10.15
C ILE A 293 -7.17 14.66 -9.96
N SER A 294 -7.82 15.67 -9.39
CA SER A 294 -9.27 15.66 -9.20
C SER A 294 -10.04 15.59 -10.53
N ASP A 295 -9.61 16.36 -11.53
CA ASP A 295 -10.22 16.38 -12.87
C ASP A 295 -9.94 15.07 -13.63
N PHE A 296 -8.76 14.48 -13.47
CA PHE A 296 -8.45 13.15 -14.00
C PHE A 296 -9.43 12.11 -13.45
N PHE A 297 -9.67 12.10 -12.13
CA PHE A 297 -10.59 11.14 -11.54
C PHE A 297 -12.04 11.38 -11.97
N GLU A 298 -12.45 12.63 -12.18
CA GLU A 298 -13.77 12.96 -12.72
C GLU A 298 -13.94 12.49 -14.17
N LYS A 299 -12.94 12.71 -15.03
CA LYS A 299 -13.01 12.39 -16.46
C LYS A 299 -12.76 10.92 -16.78
N VAL A 300 -11.76 10.30 -16.12
CA VAL A 300 -11.27 8.96 -16.45
C VAL A 300 -11.90 7.88 -15.58
N ILE A 301 -12.10 8.14 -14.29
CA ILE A 301 -12.70 7.16 -13.37
C ILE A 301 -14.22 7.36 -13.28
N GLY A 302 -14.68 8.60 -13.20
CA GLY A 302 -16.09 8.97 -13.21
C GLY A 302 -16.77 8.88 -11.83
N PRO A 303 -17.88 9.64 -11.65
CA PRO A 303 -18.63 9.69 -10.39
C PRO A 303 -19.32 8.36 -10.05
N ASP A 304 -19.78 7.60 -11.05
CA ASP A 304 -20.47 6.33 -10.82
C ASP A 304 -19.55 5.29 -10.15
N LEU A 305 -18.27 5.23 -10.55
CA LEU A 305 -17.28 4.40 -9.86
C LEU A 305 -16.98 4.93 -8.46
N ARG A 306 -17.00 6.25 -8.24
CA ARG A 306 -16.86 6.83 -6.90
C ARG A 306 -17.93 6.31 -5.96
N GLU A 307 -19.20 6.35 -6.38
CA GLU A 307 -20.31 5.82 -5.61
C GLU A 307 -20.17 4.31 -5.35
N TYR A 308 -19.75 3.56 -6.37
CA TYR A 308 -19.46 2.13 -6.22
C TYR A 308 -18.42 1.89 -5.10
N PHE A 309 -17.26 2.55 -5.14
CA PHE A 309 -16.20 2.36 -4.14
C PHE A 309 -16.61 2.80 -2.72
N GLN A 310 -17.39 3.88 -2.60
CA GLN A 310 -17.90 4.35 -1.30
C GLN A 310 -18.87 3.36 -0.64
N SER A 311 -19.58 2.56 -1.43
CA SER A 311 -20.56 1.59 -0.92
C SER A 311 -19.94 0.24 -0.49
N ARG A 312 -18.63 0.04 -0.74
CA ARG A 312 -17.94 -1.21 -0.40
C ARG A 312 -17.56 -1.26 1.07
N LYS A 313 -17.45 -2.48 1.63
CA LYS A 313 -16.99 -2.68 3.02
C LYS A 313 -15.52 -2.28 3.18
N TYR A 314 -14.74 -2.46 2.11
CA TYR A 314 -13.36 -2.02 2.04
C TYR A 314 -13.03 -1.64 0.60
N SER A 315 -12.37 -0.49 0.42
CA SER A 315 -11.86 -0.05 -0.86
C SER A 315 -10.43 0.45 -0.74
N MET A 316 -9.58 0.10 -1.70
CA MET A 316 -8.18 0.51 -1.74
C MET A 316 -7.85 1.11 -3.11
N MET A 317 -6.99 2.12 -3.12
CA MET A 317 -6.44 2.68 -4.35
C MET A 317 -4.91 2.58 -4.39
N VAL A 318 -4.36 2.23 -5.55
CA VAL A 318 -2.94 2.34 -5.86
C VAL A 318 -2.78 3.23 -7.08
N LEU A 319 -2.19 4.41 -6.90
CA LEU A 319 -1.84 5.30 -7.99
C LEU A 319 -0.40 5.02 -8.43
N ALA A 320 -0.27 4.14 -9.43
CA ALA A 320 1.00 3.74 -10.03
C ALA A 320 1.44 4.76 -11.10
N ALA A 321 1.67 6.00 -10.65
CA ALA A 321 2.16 7.11 -11.47
C ALA A 321 3.57 7.58 -11.05
N CYS A 322 4.18 8.41 -11.90
CA CYS A 322 5.46 9.04 -11.60
C CYS A 322 5.36 9.91 -10.33
N GLY A 323 6.47 10.01 -9.60
CA GLY A 323 6.45 10.53 -8.24
C GLY A 323 6.29 12.03 -8.10
N SER A 324 6.09 12.77 -9.19
CA SER A 324 5.74 14.20 -9.12
C SER A 324 4.43 14.41 -8.37
N VAL A 325 3.46 13.47 -8.50
CA VAL A 325 2.19 13.45 -7.76
C VAL A 325 2.36 13.67 -6.26
N VAL A 326 3.35 13.01 -5.63
CA VAL A 326 3.56 13.09 -4.17
C VAL A 326 4.67 14.06 -3.76
N ARG A 327 5.53 14.46 -4.69
CA ARG A 327 6.62 15.40 -4.43
C ARG A 327 6.15 16.85 -4.50
N ILE A 328 5.17 17.14 -5.35
CA ILE A 328 4.62 18.47 -5.54
C ILE A 328 3.51 18.69 -4.51
N PRO A 329 3.61 19.72 -3.65
CA PRO A 329 2.65 19.93 -2.57
C PRO A 329 1.20 20.06 -3.04
N ALA A 330 0.94 20.77 -4.14
CA ALA A 330 -0.40 20.97 -4.70
C ALA A 330 -1.02 19.65 -5.19
N ALA A 331 -0.33 18.92 -6.07
CA ALA A 331 -0.77 17.60 -6.55
C ALA A 331 -1.02 16.62 -5.39
N ARG A 332 -0.18 16.65 -4.35
CA ARG A 332 -0.37 15.81 -3.17
C ARG A 332 -1.63 16.16 -2.37
N GLU A 333 -2.03 17.42 -2.35
CA GLU A 333 -3.29 17.84 -1.71
C GLU A 333 -4.49 17.39 -2.55
N GLU A 334 -4.45 17.53 -3.88
CA GLU A 334 -5.50 16.99 -4.74
C GLU A 334 -5.64 15.46 -4.61
N LEU A 335 -4.52 14.73 -4.48
CA LEU A 335 -4.57 13.29 -4.18
C LEU A 335 -5.29 12.99 -2.86
N ARG A 336 -5.09 13.84 -1.83
CA ARG A 336 -5.76 13.73 -0.54
C ARG A 336 -7.26 14.00 -0.67
N GLU A 337 -7.65 14.99 -1.48
CA GLU A 337 -9.05 15.28 -1.80
C GLU A 337 -9.72 14.12 -2.55
N VAL A 338 -9.05 13.51 -3.51
CA VAL A 338 -9.53 12.31 -4.22
C VAL A 338 -9.68 11.13 -3.25
N ALA A 339 -8.68 10.83 -2.43
CA ALA A 339 -8.78 9.77 -1.43
C ALA A 339 -9.96 9.99 -0.47
N ASN A 340 -10.20 11.25 -0.08
CA ASN A 340 -11.33 11.62 0.77
C ASN A 340 -12.68 11.48 0.05
N SER A 341 -12.77 11.93 -1.20
CA SER A 341 -14.01 11.92 -1.97
C SER A 341 -14.43 10.50 -2.34
N PHE A 342 -13.50 9.59 -2.64
CA PHE A 342 -13.80 8.18 -2.88
C PHE A 342 -13.93 7.35 -1.59
N LYS A 343 -13.55 7.92 -0.44
CA LYS A 343 -13.49 7.24 0.86
C LYS A 343 -12.69 5.93 0.81
N PHE A 344 -11.58 5.93 0.08
CA PHE A 344 -10.69 4.78 0.03
C PHE A 344 -10.11 4.53 1.42
N ALA A 345 -10.33 3.33 1.97
CA ALA A 345 -9.80 2.94 3.26
C ALA A 345 -8.27 3.10 3.28
N ASP A 346 -7.61 2.69 2.19
CA ASP A 346 -6.18 2.87 1.98
C ASP A 346 -5.88 3.36 0.56
N THR A 347 -4.97 4.32 0.45
CA THR A 347 -4.49 4.86 -0.82
C THR A 347 -2.97 4.89 -0.82
N PHE A 348 -2.34 4.37 -1.88
CA PHE A 348 -0.89 4.35 -2.04
C PHE A 348 -0.44 5.12 -3.29
N ALA A 349 0.60 5.93 -3.11
CA ALA A 349 1.31 6.60 -4.20
C ALA A 349 2.83 6.59 -3.92
N PHE A 350 3.65 6.82 -4.95
CA PHE A 350 5.08 6.51 -4.89
C PHE A 350 5.94 7.73 -5.23
N SER A 351 7.11 7.88 -4.58
CA SER A 351 7.96 9.06 -4.74
C SER A 351 9.01 8.96 -5.87
N GLU A 352 9.07 7.83 -6.59
CA GLU A 352 10.03 7.58 -7.66
C GLU A 352 9.72 8.38 -8.93
N ALA A 353 10.70 9.09 -9.50
CA ALA A 353 10.45 9.96 -10.66
C ALA A 353 10.01 9.19 -11.91
N ASP A 354 10.64 8.05 -12.14
CA ASP A 354 10.33 7.13 -13.23
C ASP A 354 9.95 5.81 -12.58
N LEU A 355 8.72 5.75 -12.07
CA LEU A 355 8.23 4.59 -11.33
C LEU A 355 8.09 3.41 -12.28
N ASP A 356 8.84 2.34 -12.01
CA ASP A 356 8.62 1.02 -12.60
C ASP A 356 7.52 0.28 -11.82
N PRO A 357 6.32 0.08 -12.38
CA PRO A 357 5.21 -0.46 -11.58
C PRO A 357 5.45 -1.89 -11.06
N TYR A 358 6.20 -2.72 -11.78
CA TYR A 358 6.52 -4.07 -11.29
C TYR A 358 7.31 -4.07 -9.96
N ARG A 359 8.02 -2.98 -9.62
CA ARG A 359 8.80 -2.86 -8.37
C ARG A 359 7.94 -2.65 -7.13
N ILE A 360 6.68 -2.24 -7.30
CA ILE A 360 5.74 -2.06 -6.18
C ILE A 360 4.89 -3.31 -5.95
N THR A 361 4.89 -4.28 -6.88
CA THR A 361 4.11 -5.52 -6.80
C THR A 361 4.33 -6.29 -5.49
N PRO A 362 5.57 -6.55 -5.01
CA PRO A 362 5.75 -7.31 -3.77
C PRO A 362 5.12 -6.61 -2.56
N PHE A 363 5.24 -5.29 -2.48
CA PHE A 363 4.62 -4.50 -1.41
C PHE A 363 3.09 -4.56 -1.47
N ILE A 364 2.50 -4.32 -2.64
CA ILE A 364 1.04 -4.33 -2.80
C ILE A 364 0.47 -5.71 -2.50
N THR A 365 1.14 -6.77 -2.97
CA THR A 365 0.75 -8.15 -2.71
C THR A 365 0.78 -8.44 -1.22
N GLU A 366 1.90 -8.17 -0.54
CA GLU A 366 2.05 -8.41 0.89
C GLU A 366 1.03 -7.62 1.72
N PHE A 367 0.81 -6.35 1.37
CA PHE A 367 -0.17 -5.51 2.04
C PHE A 367 -1.58 -6.08 1.91
N VAL A 368 -2.01 -6.39 0.69
CA VAL A 368 -3.36 -6.93 0.42
C VAL A 368 -3.56 -8.29 1.09
N MET A 369 -2.56 -9.16 1.04
CA MET A 369 -2.59 -10.45 1.73
C MET A 369 -2.80 -10.27 3.25
N ASN A 370 -2.15 -9.29 3.86
CA ASN A 370 -2.31 -9.07 5.30
C ASN A 370 -3.63 -8.36 5.65
N VAL A 371 -4.10 -7.40 4.86
CA VAL A 371 -5.32 -6.65 5.19
C VAL A 371 -6.58 -7.41 4.77
N LEU A 372 -6.65 -7.83 3.51
CA LEU A 372 -7.85 -8.45 2.96
C LEU A 372 -7.96 -9.90 3.39
N VAL A 373 -6.89 -10.67 3.21
CA VAL A 373 -6.92 -12.10 3.51
C VAL A 373 -6.79 -12.32 5.01
N THR A 374 -5.72 -11.85 5.68
CA THR A 374 -5.53 -12.15 7.12
C THR A 374 -6.26 -11.22 8.08
N GLY A 375 -6.95 -10.21 7.55
CA GLY A 375 -7.81 -9.31 8.32
C GLY A 375 -7.08 -8.35 9.25
N ARG A 376 -5.77 -8.16 9.07
CA ARG A 376 -4.98 -7.26 9.90
C ARG A 376 -5.37 -5.80 9.66
N PRO A 377 -5.28 -4.94 10.69
CA PRO A 377 -5.43 -3.51 10.49
C PRO A 377 -4.41 -2.98 9.48
N SER A 378 -4.84 -2.12 8.56
CA SER A 378 -3.96 -1.59 7.51
C SER A 378 -2.78 -0.80 8.07
N LYS A 379 -3.03 0.02 9.11
CA LYS A 379 -2.01 0.82 9.82
C LYS A 379 -0.82 -0.01 10.33
N ASP A 380 -1.09 -1.20 10.86
CA ASP A 380 -0.05 -2.10 11.38
C ASP A 380 0.63 -2.90 10.26
N THR A 381 -0.07 -3.04 9.13
CA THR A 381 0.38 -3.84 7.99
C THR A 381 1.39 -3.09 7.13
N VAL A 382 1.26 -1.78 6.93
CA VAL A 382 2.17 -1.02 6.04
C VAL A 382 3.65 -1.20 6.41
N PRO A 383 4.09 -1.02 7.66
CA PRO A 383 5.51 -1.27 8.02
C PRO A 383 5.96 -2.70 7.75
N THR A 384 5.09 -3.68 8.04
CA THR A 384 5.36 -5.11 7.83
C THR A 384 5.51 -5.42 6.35
N ALA A 385 4.56 -4.98 5.53
CA ALA A 385 4.61 -5.18 4.08
C ALA A 385 5.82 -4.50 3.44
N LEU A 386 6.15 -3.28 3.87
CA LEU A 386 7.30 -2.56 3.36
C LEU A 386 8.63 -3.23 3.73
N SER A 387 8.71 -3.85 4.90
CA SER A 387 9.92 -4.51 5.38
C SER A 387 10.16 -5.90 4.77
N LEU A 388 9.09 -6.58 4.39
CA LEU A 388 9.15 -7.82 3.59
C LEU A 388 9.38 -7.55 2.10
N SER A 389 9.03 -6.35 1.63
CA SER A 389 9.26 -5.94 0.25
C SER A 389 10.64 -5.31 0.01
N SER A 390 11.19 -5.46 -1.19
CA SER A 390 12.31 -4.63 -1.64
C SER A 390 11.88 -3.26 -2.16
N THR A 391 10.59 -2.93 -2.13
CA THR A 391 10.02 -1.72 -2.75
C THR A 391 10.64 -0.43 -2.20
N LEU A 392 10.85 -0.35 -0.87
CA LEU A 392 11.49 0.82 -0.26
C LEU A 392 12.95 1.04 -0.67
N HIS A 393 13.60 0.05 -1.29
CA HIS A 393 14.94 0.23 -1.85
C HIS A 393 14.91 1.18 -3.05
N TYR A 394 13.78 1.21 -3.75
CA TYR A 394 13.62 1.87 -5.04
C TYR A 394 12.73 3.09 -4.95
N THR A 395 11.69 3.11 -4.13
CA THR A 395 10.76 4.23 -4.03
C THR A 395 10.38 4.51 -2.58
N GLY A 396 10.05 5.76 -2.26
CA GLY A 396 9.25 6.04 -1.09
C GLY A 396 7.77 5.71 -1.35
N VAL A 397 7.03 5.45 -0.29
CA VAL A 397 5.60 5.16 -0.33
C VAL A 397 4.87 6.22 0.48
N VAL A 398 3.86 6.84 -0.11
CA VAL A 398 2.91 7.70 0.59
C VAL A 398 1.63 6.90 0.77
N HIS A 399 1.20 6.77 2.01
CA HIS A 399 -0.02 6.10 2.41
C HIS A 399 -1.01 7.16 2.89
N LEU A 400 -2.19 7.16 2.31
CA LEU A 400 -3.32 7.97 2.73
C LEU A 400 -4.37 7.01 3.29
N GLN A 401 -4.78 7.23 4.52
CA GLN A 401 -5.79 6.42 5.20
C GLN A 401 -7.04 7.27 5.44
N TRP A 402 -8.19 6.83 4.93
CA TRP A 402 -9.45 7.51 5.24
C TRP A 402 -9.94 7.15 6.65
N THR A 403 -10.39 8.16 7.37
CA THR A 403 -10.98 8.07 8.71
C THR A 403 -12.24 8.93 8.76
N GLU A 404 -13.03 8.79 9.82
CA GLU A 404 -14.23 9.62 10.02
C GLU A 404 -13.90 11.13 10.14
N THR A 405 -12.68 11.49 10.55
CA THR A 405 -12.23 12.89 10.68
C THR A 405 -11.55 13.43 9.41
N GLY A 406 -11.43 12.60 8.38
CA GLY A 406 -10.76 12.92 7.11
C GLY A 406 -9.61 11.96 6.81
N VAL A 407 -8.69 12.39 5.94
CA VAL A 407 -7.59 11.54 5.47
C VAL A 407 -6.32 11.76 6.29
N GLU A 408 -5.79 10.73 6.95
CA GLU A 408 -4.43 10.74 7.49
C GLU A 408 -3.42 10.46 6.38
N MET A 409 -2.25 11.09 6.41
CA MET A 409 -1.22 10.89 5.39
C MET A 409 0.13 10.63 6.04
N GLU A 410 0.74 9.51 5.70
CA GLU A 410 2.06 9.10 6.15
C GLU A 410 2.98 8.84 4.96
N ARG A 411 4.28 9.09 5.16
CA ARG A 411 5.32 8.84 4.15
C ARG A 411 6.37 7.92 4.73
N PHE A 412 6.58 6.80 4.04
CA PHE A 412 7.56 5.79 4.35
C PHE A 412 8.74 5.90 3.38
N GLU A 413 9.95 5.96 3.93
CA GLU A 413 11.19 6.06 3.18
C GLU A 413 12.23 5.15 3.82
N ARG A 414 12.96 4.38 3.00
CA ARG A 414 14.13 3.66 3.50
C ARG A 414 15.22 4.64 3.87
N VAL A 415 15.72 4.52 5.08
CA VAL A 415 16.97 5.17 5.48
C VAL A 415 18.10 4.16 5.41
N HIS A 416 19.14 4.48 4.64
CA HIS A 416 20.35 3.66 4.56
C HIS A 416 21.60 4.55 4.61
N PRO A 417 22.61 4.24 5.43
CA PRO A 417 23.77 5.13 5.62
C PRO A 417 24.52 5.54 4.34
N THR A 418 24.52 4.67 3.31
CA THR A 418 25.25 4.91 2.04
C THR A 418 24.34 5.06 0.82
N ALA A 419 23.13 4.49 0.85
CA ALA A 419 22.29 4.36 -0.34
C ALA A 419 21.16 5.40 -0.36
N ARG A 420 20.56 5.63 0.82
CA ARG A 420 19.52 6.65 1.04
C ARG A 420 19.74 7.32 2.40
N PRO A 421 20.84 8.07 2.57
CA PRO A 421 21.12 8.73 3.83
C PRO A 421 19.96 9.66 4.18
N ASN A 422 19.44 9.55 5.40
CA ASN A 422 18.27 10.32 5.84
C ASN A 422 17.02 10.20 4.92
N GLY A 423 16.91 9.12 4.12
CA GLY A 423 15.82 8.91 3.15
C GLY A 423 15.99 9.69 1.84
N GLY A 424 17.01 10.54 1.74
CA GLY A 424 17.30 11.30 0.53
C GLY A 424 18.00 10.46 -0.52
N ARG A 425 17.77 10.75 -1.81
CA ARG A 425 18.53 10.13 -2.90
C ARG A 425 19.99 10.56 -2.83
N PHE A 426 20.87 9.59 -3.02
CA PHE A 426 22.30 9.81 -3.03
C PHE A 426 22.82 9.85 -4.47
N PRO A 427 23.35 11.00 -4.95
CA PRO A 427 23.87 11.09 -6.31
C PRO A 427 25.07 10.15 -6.47
N LEU A 428 25.09 9.38 -7.56
CA LEU A 428 26.17 8.44 -7.84
C LEU A 428 27.49 9.14 -8.22
N GLN A 429 27.46 10.41 -8.62
CA GLN A 429 28.65 11.17 -9.05
C GLN A 429 28.81 12.46 -8.25
N CYS A 430 30.06 12.88 -8.06
CA CYS A 430 30.36 14.20 -7.52
C CYS A 430 30.07 15.28 -8.58
N LYS A 431 29.32 16.32 -8.21
CA LYS A 431 29.03 17.44 -9.11
C LYS A 431 30.26 18.31 -9.47
N ILE A 432 31.37 18.18 -8.73
CA ILE A 432 32.59 18.98 -8.96
C ILE A 432 33.60 18.20 -9.79
N CYS A 433 33.97 16.98 -9.38
CA CYS A 433 35.02 16.21 -10.05
C CYS A 433 34.49 15.06 -10.92
N HIS A 434 33.18 14.86 -11.00
CA HIS A 434 32.51 13.80 -11.77
C HIS A 434 32.90 12.35 -11.43
N ALA A 435 33.74 12.15 -10.39
CA ALA A 435 34.11 10.82 -9.94
C ALA A 435 32.87 10.00 -9.56
N TYR A 436 32.86 8.71 -9.94
CA TYR A 436 31.80 7.76 -9.65
C TYR A 436 31.94 7.18 -8.23
N ARG A 437 30.83 7.15 -7.50
CA ARG A 437 30.73 6.75 -6.08
C ARG A 437 31.83 7.33 -5.17
N PRO A 438 32.11 8.65 -5.20
CA PRO A 438 33.28 9.20 -4.51
C PRO A 438 33.00 9.55 -3.04
N TRP A 439 31.76 9.40 -2.57
CA TRP A 439 31.34 9.97 -1.31
C TRP A 439 31.77 9.12 -0.11
N VAL A 440 32.53 9.73 0.80
CA VAL A 440 32.96 9.08 2.05
C VAL A 440 31.89 9.27 3.11
N VAL A 441 31.40 8.16 3.67
CA VAL A 441 30.43 8.18 4.79
C VAL A 441 31.16 8.52 6.09
N PRO A 442 30.77 9.60 6.80
CA PRO A 442 31.36 9.94 8.08
C PRO A 442 31.26 8.79 9.10
N LYS A 443 32.26 8.61 9.95
CA LYS A 443 32.19 7.60 11.03
C LYS A 443 31.02 7.85 11.99
N ALA A 444 30.69 9.12 12.24
CA ALA A 444 29.60 9.54 13.12
C ALA A 444 28.21 9.18 12.60
N THR A 445 28.03 9.06 11.28
CA THR A 445 26.74 8.70 10.66
C THR A 445 26.34 7.25 10.85
N LYS A 446 27.25 6.38 11.31
CA LYS A 446 26.93 4.97 11.60
C LYS A 446 26.15 4.76 12.90
N LYS A 447 26.13 5.75 13.81
CA LYS A 447 25.60 5.59 15.18
C LYS A 447 24.35 6.40 15.48
N ARG A 448 24.03 7.45 14.70
CA ARG A 448 22.84 8.27 14.91
C ARG A 448 22.31 8.79 13.57
N TYR A 449 21.00 8.65 13.37
CA TYR A 449 20.29 9.51 12.44
C TYR A 449 20.53 10.93 12.93
N ASN A 450 21.10 11.81 12.10
CA ASN A 450 21.38 13.21 12.43
C ASN A 450 20.42 14.12 11.66
N ILE A 451 20.18 15.35 12.14
CA ILE A 451 19.33 16.33 11.45
C ILE A 451 19.84 16.62 10.02
N LYS A 452 21.17 16.63 9.87
CA LYS A 452 21.87 16.75 8.60
C LYS A 452 23.03 15.74 8.55
N GLN A 453 23.27 15.15 7.39
CA GLN A 453 24.43 14.33 7.10
C GLN A 453 25.24 15.02 6.01
N VAL A 454 26.54 15.16 6.22
CA VAL A 454 27.45 15.83 5.28
C VAL A 454 28.44 14.79 4.76
N PHE A 455 28.47 14.59 3.46
CA PHE A 455 29.35 13.66 2.78
C PHE A 455 30.42 14.45 2.04
N LYS A 456 31.67 14.04 2.20
CA LYS A 456 32.82 14.63 1.50
C LYS A 456 33.23 13.74 0.33
N CYS A 457 33.57 14.35 -0.80
CA CYS A 457 34.19 13.65 -1.92
C CYS A 457 35.58 13.12 -1.51
N GLY A 458 35.81 11.83 -1.74
CA GLY A 458 37.06 11.13 -1.43
C GLY A 458 38.17 11.31 -2.48
N THR A 459 37.84 11.86 -3.65
CA THR A 459 38.83 12.17 -4.70
C THR A 459 39.84 13.21 -4.18
N LYS A 460 41.13 12.95 -4.39
CA LYS A 460 42.21 13.86 -4.00
C LYS A 460 41.96 15.26 -4.57
N LYS A 461 42.16 16.29 -3.74
CA LYS A 461 41.97 17.73 -4.08
C LYS A 461 40.54 18.16 -4.43
N CYS A 462 39.54 17.27 -4.37
CA CYS A 462 38.15 17.68 -4.60
C CYS A 462 37.54 18.34 -3.34
N SER A 463 36.91 19.50 -3.51
CA SER A 463 36.18 20.23 -2.47
C SER A 463 34.70 19.85 -2.38
N GLY A 464 34.25 18.89 -3.18
CA GLY A 464 32.84 18.51 -3.28
C GLY A 464 32.27 18.01 -1.96
N PHE A 465 31.14 18.60 -1.55
CA PHE A 465 30.35 18.17 -0.42
C PHE A 465 28.90 17.94 -0.84
N LEU A 466 28.24 17.02 -0.16
CA LEU A 466 26.83 16.74 -0.31
C LEU A 466 26.17 16.80 1.07
N VAL A 467 25.14 17.61 1.21
CA VAL A 467 24.37 17.72 2.45
C VAL A 467 23.02 17.06 2.25
N VAL A 468 22.73 16.00 3.03
CA VAL A 468 21.45 15.32 3.02
C VAL A 468 20.74 15.57 4.35
N ARG A 469 19.66 16.35 4.28
CA ARG A 469 18.85 16.71 5.45
C ARG A 469 17.88 15.57 5.77
N ARG A 470 17.58 15.40 7.05
CA ARG A 470 16.51 14.51 7.48
C ARG A 470 15.17 15.06 7.00
N LEU A 471 14.32 14.18 6.50
CA LEU A 471 12.93 14.51 6.22
C LEU A 471 12.24 15.01 7.49
N LYS A 472 11.45 16.09 7.35
CA LYS A 472 10.67 16.65 8.46
C LYS A 472 9.65 15.61 8.94
N GLY A 473 9.47 15.47 10.25
CA GLY A 473 8.52 14.53 10.83
C GLY A 473 8.99 13.07 10.88
N TYR A 474 10.26 12.79 10.59
CA TYR A 474 10.82 11.44 10.65
C TYR A 474 10.66 10.81 12.04
N ARG A 475 10.01 9.65 12.07
CA ARG A 475 9.92 8.75 13.22
C ARG A 475 10.56 7.43 12.82
N PRO A 476 11.56 6.91 13.57
CA PRO A 476 12.05 5.57 13.30
C PRO A 476 10.90 4.58 13.50
N LEU A 477 10.89 3.50 12.71
CA LEU A 477 10.00 2.37 13.02
C LEU A 477 10.35 1.85 14.42
N PRO A 478 9.37 1.38 15.21
CA PRO A 478 9.63 0.86 16.54
C PRO A 478 10.72 -0.23 16.52
N ASP A 479 11.70 -0.13 17.42
CA ASP A 479 12.90 -1.00 17.51
C ASP A 479 12.61 -2.52 17.52
N ARG A 480 11.36 -2.93 17.80
CA ARG A 480 10.94 -4.34 17.76
C ARG A 480 11.08 -4.94 16.36
N LEU A 481 10.79 -4.18 15.31
CA LEU A 481 10.92 -4.68 13.94
C LEU A 481 12.40 -4.89 13.57
N ASP A 482 13.25 -3.90 13.86
CA ASP A 482 14.70 -3.99 13.57
C ASP A 482 15.39 -5.18 14.25
N LYS A 483 14.95 -5.57 15.46
CA LYS A 483 15.46 -6.76 16.16
C LYS A 483 14.98 -8.07 15.54
N ILE A 484 13.73 -8.13 15.10
CA ILE A 484 13.19 -9.30 14.37
C ILE A 484 13.94 -9.46 13.03
N PHE A 485 14.25 -8.36 12.33
CA PHE A 485 15.03 -8.41 11.10
C PHE A 485 16.49 -8.82 11.30
N ALA A 486 17.14 -8.31 12.35
CA ALA A 486 18.48 -8.76 12.70
C ALA A 486 18.51 -10.27 13.00
N ALA A 487 17.45 -10.81 13.62
CA ALA A 487 17.31 -12.25 13.84
C ALA A 487 17.07 -13.02 12.54
N LEU A 488 16.15 -12.58 11.67
CA LEU A 488 15.81 -13.26 10.42
C LEU A 488 16.94 -13.25 9.37
N ILE A 489 17.73 -12.18 9.29
CA ILE A 489 18.92 -12.09 8.39
C ILE A 489 20.10 -12.91 8.94
N SER A 490 20.10 -13.23 10.24
CA SER A 490 21.17 -14.01 10.89
C SER A 490 20.87 -15.51 11.00
N LEU A 491 19.75 -15.98 10.44
CA LEU A 491 19.47 -17.41 10.32
C LEU A 491 20.28 -17.98 9.13
N PRO A 492 21.04 -19.06 9.34
CA PRO A 492 21.97 -19.62 8.35
C PRO A 492 21.30 -20.18 7.10
#